data_AF-A0AAD7UYF1-F1
#
_entry.id   AF-A0AAD7UYF1-F1
#
_cell.length_a   1.000
_cell.length_b   1.000
_cell.length_c   1.000
_cell.angle_alpha   90.00
_cell.angle_beta   90.00
_cell.angle_gamma   90.00
#
_symmetry.space_group_name_H-M   'P 1'
#
loop_
_entity.id
_entity.type
_entity.pdbx_description
1 polymer ?
#
loop_
_entity_poly.entity_id
_entity_poly.type
_entity_poly.pdbx_seq_one_letter_code
_entity_poly.pdbx_strand_id
1 'polypeptide(L)'
;MTTMRHFETQILPVQSAHFQFQDESLNAKPVITHAKDQQAIDQAVEWLKQGEAVGIPTETVYGLAANALSSDAVSKIFAAKNRPQDNPLIVHVSSLAMLESMLPDRKIPAVYLPIVERHWPGPLTIIVPAHPDIVPASVTCGQPTVAVRFPAHPVARALIDACGFPLAAPSANASGKPSTTTAQHVYDDLQGRIPAILDGGPCRVGVESTVLDGLRSPAAILRPGGVTYEALADLLPGLQVYRKDFVDKALEEAPTTPGMKYRHYSPDAPVVLIDANVHDFEQRWKEEYNAHFKDATKVGLLTSRTNKSDDQSSSVTVERISMGTSAEEVARGLFGGLRDLDTRNVDVIFVQGVTETQEGMAVMNRLRKAASKVCT
;
A
#
# COMPACT_ATOMS: atom_id res chain seq x y z
N MET A 1 22.66 -16.07 14.63
CA MET A 1 21.20 -16.34 14.72
C MET A 1 20.64 -15.37 15.75
N THR A 2 20.14 -14.22 15.30
CA THR A 2 19.49 -13.26 16.20
C THR A 2 18.12 -13.82 16.54
N THR A 3 17.92 -14.26 17.78
CA THR A 3 16.60 -14.65 18.28
C THR A 3 15.66 -13.47 18.09
N MET A 4 14.64 -13.62 17.23
CA MET A 4 13.61 -12.59 17.12
C MET A 4 12.97 -12.40 18.49
N ARG A 5 12.96 -11.16 19.00
CA ARG A 5 12.16 -10.84 20.19
C ARG A 5 10.71 -11.15 19.86
N HIS A 6 10.07 -11.98 20.68
CA HIS A 6 8.63 -12.12 20.65
C HIS A 6 8.02 -10.99 21.47
N PHE A 7 7.18 -10.18 20.82
CA PHE A 7 6.44 -9.10 21.47
C PHE A 7 5.04 -9.58 21.87
N GLU A 8 4.49 -8.99 22.92
CA GLU A 8 3.04 -8.92 23.09
C GLU A 8 2.55 -7.70 22.30
N THR A 9 2.07 -7.92 21.07
CA THR A 9 1.71 -6.83 20.16
C THR A 9 0.47 -6.10 20.67
N GLN A 10 0.60 -4.79 20.91
CA GLN A 10 -0.51 -3.96 21.39
C GLN A 10 -1.19 -3.22 20.24
N ILE A 11 -2.52 -3.24 20.20
CA ILE A 11 -3.30 -2.34 19.35
C ILE A 11 -3.60 -1.07 20.16
N LEU A 12 -3.14 0.07 19.66
CA LEU A 12 -3.25 1.38 20.27
C LEU A 12 -4.33 2.19 19.52
N PRO A 13 -5.60 2.15 19.95
CA PRO A 13 -6.68 2.84 19.27
C PRO A 13 -6.55 4.34 19.41
N VAL A 14 -6.69 5.05 18.30
CA VAL A 14 -6.69 6.51 18.22
C VAL A 14 -7.83 7.00 17.32
N GLN A 15 -8.32 8.21 17.57
CA GLN A 15 -9.37 8.79 16.72
C GLN A 15 -8.78 9.88 15.84
N SER A 16 -8.80 9.67 14.53
CA SER A 16 -8.25 10.62 13.55
C SER A 16 -8.78 12.05 13.71
N ALA A 17 -10.00 12.24 14.24
CA ALA A 17 -10.59 13.56 14.50
C ALA A 17 -9.89 14.36 15.62
N HIS A 18 -9.12 13.69 16.48
CA HIS A 18 -8.39 14.36 17.57
C HIS A 18 -7.07 15.01 17.12
N PHE A 19 -6.66 14.76 15.87
CA PHE A 19 -5.42 15.22 15.27
C PHE A 19 -5.70 16.38 14.32
N GLN A 20 -5.32 17.59 14.74
CA GLN A 20 -5.57 18.83 14.01
C GLN A 20 -4.25 19.42 13.51
N PHE A 21 -4.32 20.31 12.52
CA PHE A 21 -3.17 21.06 12.03
C PHE A 21 -3.47 22.56 12.17
N GLN A 22 -2.45 23.34 12.52
CA GLN A 22 -2.60 24.77 12.80
C GLN A 22 -3.06 25.58 11.57
N ASP A 23 -2.70 25.10 10.38
CA ASP A 23 -3.09 25.65 9.09
C ASP A 23 -3.04 24.56 8.00
N GLU A 24 -3.35 24.92 6.76
CA GLU A 24 -3.35 24.03 5.59
C GLU A 24 -1.94 23.88 4.95
N SER A 25 -0.92 24.54 5.49
CA SER A 25 0.42 24.47 4.91
C SER A 25 1.03 23.09 5.05
N LEU A 26 1.91 22.75 4.12
CA LEU A 26 2.70 21.52 4.15
C LEU A 26 3.65 21.41 5.34
N ASN A 27 3.88 22.52 6.07
CA ASN A 27 4.72 22.55 7.26
C ASN A 27 3.92 22.71 8.56
N ALA A 28 2.58 22.67 8.48
CA ALA A 28 1.70 22.81 9.63
C ALA A 28 2.02 21.76 10.70
N LYS A 29 2.20 22.23 11.93
CA LYS A 29 2.45 21.35 13.07
C LYS A 29 1.16 20.67 13.54
N PRO A 30 1.22 19.36 13.85
CA PRO A 30 0.08 18.64 14.38
C PRO A 30 -0.19 19.05 15.84
N VAL A 31 -1.47 19.11 16.20
CA VAL A 31 -1.96 19.28 17.57
C VAL A 31 -2.85 18.10 17.90
N ILE A 32 -2.51 17.38 18.98
CA ILE A 32 -3.30 16.26 19.47
C ILE A 32 -4.16 16.76 20.62
N THR A 33 -5.47 16.74 20.42
CA THR A 33 -6.45 17.38 21.32
C THR A 33 -6.88 16.51 22.49
N HIS A 34 -6.51 15.23 22.50
CA HIS A 34 -6.93 14.26 23.51
C HIS A 34 -5.74 13.52 24.12
N ALA A 35 -5.69 13.50 25.45
CA ALA A 35 -4.55 12.92 26.20
C ALA A 35 -4.33 11.43 25.93
N LYS A 36 -5.40 10.64 25.73
CA LYS A 36 -5.28 9.21 25.42
C LYS A 36 -4.59 8.97 24.07
N ASP A 37 -4.92 9.77 23.06
CA ASP A 37 -4.33 9.65 21.74
C ASP A 37 -2.88 10.16 21.75
N GLN A 38 -2.59 11.19 22.56
CA GLN A 38 -1.21 11.63 22.80
C GLN A 38 -0.37 10.51 23.43
N GLN A 39 -0.89 9.81 24.44
CA GLN A 39 -0.20 8.67 25.06
C GLN A 39 0.07 7.54 24.07
N ALA A 40 -0.89 7.24 23.18
CA ALA A 40 -0.70 6.24 22.12
C ALA A 40 0.43 6.65 21.14
N ILE A 41 0.48 7.92 20.75
CA ILE A 41 1.56 8.46 19.91
C ILE A 41 2.90 8.40 20.65
N ASP A 42 2.97 8.85 21.90
CA ASP A 42 4.21 8.86 22.69
C ASP A 42 4.76 7.43 22.84
N GLN A 43 3.89 6.45 23.07
CA GLN A 43 4.25 5.04 23.14
C GLN A 43 4.81 4.52 21.81
N ALA A 44 4.19 4.88 20.68
CA ALA A 44 4.69 4.50 19.36
C ALA A 44 6.03 5.20 19.01
N VAL A 45 6.19 6.47 19.38
CA VAL A 45 7.44 7.22 19.22
C VAL A 45 8.57 6.56 20.00
N GLU A 46 8.31 6.11 21.23
CA GLU A 46 9.32 5.43 22.04
C GLU A 46 9.81 4.15 21.38
N TRP A 47 8.91 3.31 20.86
CA TRP A 47 9.28 2.11 20.10
C TRP A 47 10.13 2.45 18.87
N LEU A 48 9.74 3.48 18.10
CA LEU A 48 10.47 3.92 16.91
C LEU A 48 11.86 4.47 17.26
N LYS A 49 12.00 5.21 18.37
CA LYS A 49 13.29 5.72 18.88
C LYS A 49 14.22 4.60 19.36
N GLN A 50 13.66 3.53 19.91
CA GLN A 50 14.38 2.30 20.23
C GLN A 50 14.72 1.46 18.98
N GLY A 51 14.38 1.95 17.79
CA GLY A 51 14.62 1.29 16.51
C GLY A 51 13.75 0.07 16.28
N GLU A 52 12.62 -0.07 16.98
CA GLU A 52 11.60 -1.09 16.68
C GLU A 52 10.68 -0.64 15.53
N ALA A 53 9.99 -1.61 14.90
CA ALA A 53 9.04 -1.34 13.84
C ALA A 53 7.60 -1.30 14.37
N VAL A 54 6.79 -0.34 13.94
CA VAL A 54 5.42 -0.12 14.42
C VAL A 54 4.43 -0.13 13.25
N GLY A 55 3.28 -0.78 13.41
CA GLY A 55 2.18 -0.70 12.44
C GLY A 55 1.48 0.65 12.53
N ILE A 56 1.35 1.38 11.42
CA ILE A 56 0.77 2.73 11.39
C ILE A 56 -0.32 2.86 10.31
N PRO A 57 -1.40 3.61 10.56
CA PRO A 57 -2.45 3.82 9.57
C PRO A 57 -1.98 4.85 8.53
N THR A 58 -2.39 4.68 7.27
CA THR A 58 -2.33 5.75 6.26
C THR A 58 -3.66 5.84 5.52
N GLU A 59 -3.85 6.84 4.65
CA GLU A 59 -5.03 6.92 3.80
C GLU A 59 -5.08 5.81 2.74
N THR A 60 -3.92 5.22 2.40
CA THR A 60 -3.77 4.16 1.38
C THR A 60 -3.94 2.76 1.95
N VAL A 61 -2.90 2.26 2.61
CA VAL A 61 -2.81 0.98 3.30
C VAL A 61 -2.01 1.21 4.59
N TYR A 62 -2.17 0.35 5.59
CA TYR A 62 -1.32 0.40 6.78
C TYR A 62 0.15 0.18 6.41
N GLY A 63 1.04 0.93 7.04
CA GLY A 63 2.48 0.85 6.85
C GLY A 63 3.17 0.20 8.06
N LEU A 64 4.25 -0.55 7.83
CA LEU A 64 5.14 -1.02 8.88
C LEU A 64 6.32 -0.08 8.97
N ALA A 65 6.26 0.87 9.90
CA ALA A 65 7.19 1.99 9.99
C ALA A 65 8.38 1.69 10.90
N ALA A 66 9.57 2.11 10.47
CA ALA A 66 10.76 2.24 11.32
C ALA A 66 11.56 3.49 10.92
N ASN A 67 12.51 3.92 11.75
CA ASN A 67 13.37 5.07 11.45
C ASN A 67 14.12 4.88 10.12
N ALA A 68 13.84 5.72 9.12
CA ALA A 68 14.46 5.62 7.79
C ALA A 68 15.96 5.92 7.80
N LEU A 69 16.47 6.61 8.82
CA LEU A 69 17.86 7.01 8.94
C LEU A 69 18.74 5.96 9.64
N SER A 70 18.14 4.85 10.10
CA SER A 70 18.84 3.78 10.82
C SER A 70 18.74 2.46 10.07
N SER A 71 19.88 1.93 9.60
CA SER A 71 19.94 0.62 8.97
C SER A 71 19.46 -0.50 9.88
N ASP A 72 19.78 -0.42 11.18
CA ASP A 72 19.34 -1.41 12.17
C ASP A 72 17.82 -1.41 12.32
N ALA A 73 17.19 -0.23 12.41
CA ALA A 73 15.74 -0.12 12.49
C ALA A 73 15.06 -0.62 11.21
N VAL A 74 15.60 -0.26 10.05
CA VAL A 74 15.12 -0.72 8.74
C VAL A 74 15.23 -2.25 8.60
N SER A 75 16.28 -2.87 9.13
CA SER A 75 16.45 -4.33 9.10
C SER A 75 15.30 -5.07 9.79
N LYS A 76 14.69 -4.45 10.82
CA LYS A 76 13.55 -5.04 11.55
C LYS A 76 12.27 -5.06 10.72
N ILE A 77 12.09 -4.12 9.77
CA ILE A 77 11.00 -4.18 8.79
C ILE A 77 11.12 -5.45 7.94
N PHE A 78 12.31 -5.72 7.42
CA PHE A 78 12.57 -6.90 6.58
C PHE A 78 12.39 -8.19 7.39
N ALA A 79 12.91 -8.21 8.62
CA ALA A 79 12.79 -9.36 9.52
C ALA A 79 11.33 -9.67 9.87
N ALA A 80 10.54 -8.67 10.29
CA ALA A 80 9.14 -8.87 10.67
C ALA A 80 8.28 -9.37 9.49
N LYS A 81 8.53 -8.87 8.28
CA LYS A 81 7.77 -9.25 7.08
C LYS A 81 8.26 -10.52 6.40
N ASN A 82 9.43 -11.04 6.77
CA ASN A 82 10.18 -12.02 5.99
C ASN A 82 10.35 -11.58 4.52
N ARG A 83 10.77 -10.33 4.32
CA ARG A 83 10.83 -9.66 3.02
C ARG A 83 12.24 -9.73 2.43
N PRO A 84 12.40 -9.96 1.11
CA PRO A 84 13.68 -9.84 0.41
C PRO A 84 14.30 -8.44 0.58
N GLN A 85 15.62 -8.39 0.80
CA GLN A 85 16.38 -7.15 1.04
C GLN A 85 16.68 -6.34 -0.23
N ASP A 86 16.31 -6.83 -1.41
CA ASP A 86 16.55 -6.20 -2.72
C ASP A 86 15.34 -5.39 -3.23
N ASN A 87 14.36 -5.13 -2.35
CA ASN A 87 13.16 -4.39 -2.69
C ASN A 87 13.09 -3.08 -1.89
N PRO A 88 13.26 -1.90 -2.51
CA PRO A 88 13.39 -0.63 -1.80
C PRO A 88 12.14 -0.25 -1.01
N LEU A 89 12.31 0.66 -0.05
CA LEU A 89 11.25 1.14 0.82
C LEU A 89 10.83 2.57 0.46
N ILE A 90 9.55 2.88 0.71
CA ILE A 90 9.05 4.25 0.61
C ILE A 90 9.27 4.94 1.96
N VAL A 91 9.93 6.09 1.92
CA VAL A 91 10.12 6.94 3.08
C VAL A 91 8.97 7.92 3.21
N HIS A 92 8.44 8.06 4.41
CA HIS A 92 7.35 8.96 4.76
C HIS A 92 7.89 10.14 5.55
N VAL A 93 7.47 11.34 5.16
CA VAL A 93 7.86 12.63 5.78
C VAL A 93 6.63 13.36 6.33
N SER A 94 6.83 14.27 7.27
CA SER A 94 5.77 15.14 7.83
C SER A 94 5.84 16.60 7.37
N SER A 95 6.87 16.98 6.60
CA SER A 95 7.07 18.35 6.12
C SER A 95 8.01 18.38 4.92
N LEU A 96 7.97 19.48 4.16
CA LEU A 96 8.92 19.68 3.05
C LEU A 96 10.35 19.85 3.57
N ALA A 97 10.54 20.53 4.69
CA ALA A 97 11.86 20.69 5.32
C ALA A 97 12.49 19.33 5.69
N MET A 98 11.67 18.37 6.15
CA MET A 98 12.14 17.01 6.42
C MET A 98 12.56 16.29 5.12
N LEU A 99 11.78 16.40 4.05
CA LEU A 99 12.18 15.88 2.74
C LEU A 99 13.49 16.50 2.26
N GLU A 100 13.59 17.83 2.24
CA GLU A 100 14.78 18.57 1.79
C GLU A 100 16.02 18.17 2.58
N SER A 101 15.89 17.89 3.89
CA SER A 101 17.01 17.43 4.71
C SER A 101 17.61 16.10 4.25
N MET A 102 16.87 15.29 3.48
CA MET A 102 17.31 14.00 2.96
C MET A 102 17.88 14.06 1.53
N LEU A 103 17.81 15.22 0.87
CA LEU A 103 18.22 15.39 -0.52
C LEU A 103 19.68 15.92 -0.59
N PRO A 104 20.48 15.49 -1.58
CA PRO A 104 21.85 15.97 -1.78
C PRO A 104 21.94 17.51 -1.82
N ASP A 105 21.07 18.15 -2.60
CA ASP A 105 21.08 19.61 -2.81
C ASP A 105 20.08 20.36 -1.92
N ARG A 106 19.43 19.67 -0.98
CA ARG A 106 18.32 20.20 -0.16
C ARG A 106 17.21 20.88 -0.96
N LYS A 107 17.00 20.46 -2.21
CA LYS A 107 16.02 21.03 -3.12
C LYS A 107 15.21 19.94 -3.79
N ILE A 108 13.90 20.09 -3.77
CA ILE A 108 12.97 19.24 -4.50
C ILE A 108 13.16 19.51 -6.00
N PRO A 109 13.35 18.48 -6.85
CA PRO A 109 13.46 18.67 -8.29
C PRO A 109 12.25 19.44 -8.86
N ALA A 110 12.52 20.42 -9.73
CA ALA A 110 11.51 21.38 -10.21
C ALA A 110 10.28 20.73 -10.85
N VAL A 111 10.47 19.59 -11.53
CA VAL A 111 9.39 18.78 -12.13
C VAL A 111 8.30 18.39 -11.14
N TYR A 112 8.65 18.23 -9.85
CA TYR A 112 7.70 17.80 -8.83
C TYR A 112 6.94 18.94 -8.19
N LEU A 113 7.41 20.19 -8.25
CA LEU A 113 6.80 21.33 -7.54
C LEU A 113 5.28 21.48 -7.77
N PRO A 114 4.78 21.55 -9.03
CA PRO A 114 3.33 21.67 -9.25
C PRO A 114 2.54 20.43 -8.81
N ILE A 115 3.21 19.28 -8.75
CA ILE A 115 2.59 17.99 -8.43
C ILE A 115 2.46 17.83 -6.92
N VAL A 116 3.51 18.15 -6.16
CA VAL A 116 3.50 18.08 -4.71
C VAL A 116 2.58 19.14 -4.11
N GLU A 117 2.52 20.34 -4.71
CA GLU A 117 1.57 21.38 -4.29
C GLU A 117 0.11 20.91 -4.41
N ARG A 118 -0.22 20.16 -5.46
CA ARG A 118 -1.59 19.70 -5.72
C ARG A 118 -1.95 18.40 -5.00
N HIS A 119 -1.01 17.48 -4.84
CA HIS A 119 -1.29 16.10 -4.43
C HIS A 119 -0.68 15.72 -3.07
N TRP A 120 0.11 16.60 -2.44
CA TRP A 120 0.56 16.40 -1.06
C TRP A 120 -0.15 17.34 -0.08
N PRO A 121 -0.38 16.88 1.16
CA PRO A 121 -0.20 15.51 1.65
C PRO A 121 -1.22 14.55 0.99
N GLY A 122 -0.80 13.34 0.60
CA GLY A 122 -1.67 12.45 -0.17
C GLY A 122 -1.05 11.16 -0.69
N PRO A 123 -1.82 10.40 -1.51
CA PRO A 123 -1.47 9.08 -2.00
C PRO A 123 -0.51 9.11 -3.20
N LEU A 124 0.40 10.10 -3.24
CA LEU A 124 1.46 10.23 -4.23
C LEU A 124 2.82 9.93 -3.61
N THR A 125 3.62 9.15 -4.31
CA THR A 125 5.03 8.91 -4.02
C THR A 125 5.84 9.41 -5.20
N ILE A 126 6.91 10.15 -4.92
CA ILE A 126 7.85 10.64 -5.94
C ILE A 126 9.22 9.98 -5.78
N ILE A 127 9.96 9.81 -6.88
CA ILE A 127 11.35 9.34 -6.85
C ILE A 127 12.28 10.55 -6.82
N VAL A 128 13.14 10.65 -5.81
CA VAL A 128 14.08 11.77 -5.64
C VAL A 128 15.50 11.24 -5.46
N PRO A 129 16.55 12.03 -5.77
CA PRO A 129 17.93 11.67 -5.44
C PRO A 129 18.08 11.40 -3.94
N ALA A 130 18.76 10.31 -3.59
CA ALA A 130 19.05 9.97 -2.21
C ALA A 130 20.38 10.58 -1.78
N HIS A 131 20.43 11.29 -0.64
CA HIS A 131 21.69 11.73 -0.07
C HIS A 131 22.44 10.50 0.49
N PRO A 132 23.65 10.16 -0.01
CA PRO A 132 24.31 8.90 0.31
C PRO A 132 24.69 8.76 1.80
N ASP A 133 25.02 9.87 2.47
CA ASP A 133 25.37 9.86 3.89
C ASP A 133 24.17 9.95 4.85
N ILE A 134 22.97 10.24 4.35
CA ILE A 134 21.78 10.46 5.20
C ILE A 134 20.78 9.32 5.03
N VAL A 135 20.54 8.88 3.78
CA VAL A 135 19.60 7.80 3.48
C VAL A 135 20.38 6.50 3.37
N PRO A 136 20.23 5.55 4.30
CA PRO A 136 21.01 4.33 4.30
C PRO A 136 20.67 3.45 3.08
N ALA A 137 21.67 2.73 2.57
CA ALA A 137 21.50 1.80 1.44
C ALA A 137 20.47 0.69 1.72
N SER A 138 20.20 0.36 2.98
CA SER A 138 19.14 -0.58 3.37
C SER A 138 17.72 -0.08 3.03
N VAL A 139 17.53 1.23 2.84
CA VAL A 139 16.27 1.83 2.39
C VAL A 139 16.16 1.79 0.87
N THR A 140 17.23 2.16 0.16
CA THR A 140 17.24 2.31 -1.31
C THR A 140 17.62 1.02 -2.04
N CYS A 141 18.06 -0.02 -1.31
CA CYS A 141 18.67 -1.22 -1.88
C CYS A 141 19.88 -0.89 -2.78
N GLY A 142 20.66 0.13 -2.39
CA GLY A 142 21.85 0.58 -3.13
C GLY A 142 21.55 1.49 -4.32
N GLN A 143 20.28 1.82 -4.58
CA GLN A 143 19.91 2.77 -5.63
C GLN A 143 20.35 4.21 -5.28
N PRO A 144 20.71 5.04 -6.28
CA PRO A 144 21.04 6.46 -6.07
C PRO A 144 19.81 7.33 -5.78
N THR A 145 18.62 6.74 -5.82
CA THR A 145 17.33 7.41 -5.61
C THR A 145 16.55 6.76 -4.46
N VAL A 146 15.68 7.54 -3.84
CA VAL A 146 14.74 7.09 -2.81
C VAL A 146 13.32 7.49 -3.17
N ALA A 147 12.37 6.61 -2.89
CA ALA A 147 10.94 6.90 -3.04
C ALA A 147 10.43 7.60 -1.78
N VAL A 148 9.83 8.79 -1.93
CA VAL A 148 9.34 9.59 -0.79
C VAL A 148 7.85 9.91 -0.93
N ARG A 149 7.15 9.94 0.19
CA ARG A 149 5.74 10.29 0.30
C ARG A 149 5.47 11.19 1.49
N PHE A 150 4.55 12.14 1.31
CA PHE A 150 3.94 12.88 2.41
C PHE A 150 2.50 12.37 2.61
N PRO A 151 2.22 11.46 3.57
CA PRO A 151 0.90 10.85 3.72
C PRO A 151 -0.15 11.86 4.19
N ALA A 152 -1.39 11.74 3.72
CA ALA A 152 -2.52 12.59 4.16
C ALA A 152 -3.09 12.19 5.53
N HIS A 153 -2.80 10.99 6.03
CA HIS A 153 -3.39 10.52 7.26
C HIS A 153 -2.91 11.33 8.48
N PRO A 154 -3.82 11.94 9.26
CA PRO A 154 -3.43 12.88 10.32
C PRO A 154 -2.63 12.20 11.44
N VAL A 155 -2.98 10.96 11.81
CA VAL A 155 -2.21 10.14 12.77
C VAL A 155 -0.78 9.87 12.26
N ALA A 156 -0.60 9.52 10.98
CA ALA A 156 0.72 9.23 10.43
C ALA A 156 1.60 10.48 10.43
N ARG A 157 1.05 11.61 9.98
CA ARG A 157 1.74 12.90 9.99
C ARG A 157 2.15 13.30 11.40
N ALA A 158 1.24 13.16 12.37
CA ALA A 158 1.51 13.48 13.77
C ALA A 158 2.61 12.60 14.37
N LEU A 159 2.58 11.30 14.09
CA LEU A 159 3.63 10.38 14.53
C LEU A 159 5.00 10.72 13.94
N ILE A 160 5.08 10.94 12.61
CA ILE A 160 6.33 11.27 11.93
C ILE A 160 6.91 12.59 12.47
N ASP A 161 6.06 13.60 12.69
CA ASP A 161 6.48 14.87 13.27
C ASP A 161 7.02 14.69 14.70
N ALA A 162 6.31 13.94 15.55
CA ALA A 162 6.70 13.67 16.93
C ALA A 162 7.98 12.82 17.05
N CYS A 163 8.26 11.97 16.07
CA CYS A 163 9.53 11.24 15.99
C CYS A 163 10.71 12.17 15.75
N GLY A 164 10.52 13.22 14.95
CA GLY A 164 11.59 14.13 14.51
C GLY A 164 12.51 13.53 13.43
N PHE A 165 12.15 12.38 12.85
CA PHE A 165 12.87 11.73 11.76
C PHE A 165 11.91 11.07 10.76
N PRO A 166 12.30 10.93 9.49
CA PRO A 166 11.48 10.29 8.47
C PRO A 166 11.33 8.78 8.72
N LEU A 167 10.21 8.20 8.31
CA LEU A 167 9.88 6.79 8.54
C LEU A 167 9.89 5.97 7.25
N ALA A 168 10.70 4.92 7.18
CA ALA A 168 10.60 3.94 6.10
C ALA A 168 9.40 3.05 6.41
N ALA A 169 8.41 2.99 5.51
CA ALA A 169 7.15 2.29 5.77
C ALA A 169 6.60 1.62 4.50
N PRO A 170 6.99 0.36 4.20
CA PRO A 170 6.22 -0.45 3.25
C PRO A 170 4.86 -0.85 3.85
N SER A 171 3.99 -1.46 3.06
CA SER A 171 2.73 -2.03 3.56
C SER A 171 2.95 -2.99 4.74
N ALA A 172 2.03 -3.07 5.68
CA ALA A 172 2.17 -3.82 6.94
C ALA A 172 1.67 -5.28 6.87
N ASN A 173 1.73 -5.91 5.70
CA ASN A 173 1.38 -7.32 5.52
C ASN A 173 2.60 -8.26 5.63
N ALA A 174 2.37 -9.55 5.87
CA ALA A 174 3.39 -10.57 5.61
C ALA A 174 3.73 -10.59 4.10
N SER A 175 5.00 -10.87 3.75
CA SER A 175 5.44 -10.86 2.34
C SER A 175 4.56 -11.78 1.47
N GLY A 176 4.08 -11.27 0.34
CA GLY A 176 3.20 -12.00 -0.61
C GLY A 176 1.70 -11.75 -0.41
N LYS A 177 1.23 -11.63 0.84
CA LYS A 177 -0.19 -11.46 1.18
C LYS A 177 -0.79 -10.14 0.64
N PRO A 178 -2.14 -10.03 0.51
CA PRO A 178 -2.82 -8.77 0.22
C PRO A 178 -2.39 -7.65 1.18
N SER A 179 -2.35 -6.40 0.72
CA SER A 179 -1.98 -5.29 1.61
C SER A 179 -3.01 -5.11 2.74
N THR A 180 -2.56 -4.59 3.87
CA THR A 180 -3.39 -4.40 5.08
C THR A 180 -4.11 -3.06 5.05
N THR A 181 -5.45 -3.07 5.10
CA THR A 181 -6.29 -1.84 5.11
C THR A 181 -6.95 -1.53 6.46
N THR A 182 -6.73 -2.35 7.48
CA THR A 182 -7.23 -2.17 8.86
C THR A 182 -6.13 -2.58 9.85
N ALA A 183 -6.22 -2.13 11.10
CA ALA A 183 -5.30 -2.57 12.15
C ALA A 183 -5.39 -4.08 12.41
N GLN A 184 -6.60 -4.66 12.29
CA GLN A 184 -6.79 -6.10 12.43
C GLN A 184 -6.00 -6.87 11.38
N HIS A 185 -6.01 -6.44 10.12
CA HIS A 185 -5.20 -7.06 9.07
C HIS A 185 -3.69 -7.05 9.41
N VAL A 186 -3.20 -6.00 10.06
CA VAL A 186 -1.80 -5.91 10.52
C VAL A 186 -1.55 -6.89 11.67
N TYR A 187 -2.48 -6.96 12.62
CA TYR A 187 -2.39 -7.85 13.77
C TYR A 187 -2.35 -9.32 13.31
N ASP A 188 -3.25 -9.71 12.41
CA ASP A 188 -3.34 -11.08 11.88
C ASP A 188 -2.02 -11.51 11.22
N ASP A 189 -1.35 -10.59 10.52
CA ASP A 189 -0.11 -10.88 9.80
C ASP A 189 1.15 -10.79 10.67
N LEU A 190 1.21 -9.86 11.63
CA LEU A 190 2.46 -9.43 12.28
C LEU A 190 2.44 -9.52 13.82
N GLN A 191 1.35 -9.97 14.45
CA GLN A 191 1.33 -10.18 15.90
C GLN A 191 2.51 -11.05 16.35
N GLY A 192 3.09 -10.71 17.50
CA GLY A 192 4.30 -11.36 18.02
C GLY A 192 5.61 -10.85 17.43
N ARG A 193 5.59 -10.17 16.27
CA ARG A 193 6.80 -9.70 15.56
C ARG A 193 7.07 -8.22 15.72
N ILE A 194 6.05 -7.44 16.09
CA ILE A 194 6.13 -5.99 16.29
C ILE A 194 5.51 -5.62 17.65
N PRO A 195 6.02 -4.59 18.34
CA PRO A 195 5.52 -4.20 19.65
C PRO A 195 4.12 -3.57 19.62
N ALA A 196 3.80 -2.80 18.58
CA ALA A 196 2.58 -1.99 18.57
C ALA A 196 2.01 -1.74 17.16
N ILE A 197 0.71 -1.48 17.13
CA ILE A 197 -0.07 -1.05 15.96
C ILE A 197 -0.93 0.14 16.37
N LEU A 198 -0.76 1.30 15.75
CA LEU A 198 -1.70 2.42 15.89
C LEU A 198 -2.96 2.13 15.08
N ASP A 199 -4.11 2.06 15.72
CA ASP A 199 -5.38 1.85 15.04
C ASP A 199 -6.10 3.18 14.82
N GLY A 200 -5.94 3.72 13.60
CA GLY A 200 -6.62 4.93 13.12
C GLY A 200 -7.90 4.65 12.32
N GLY A 201 -8.39 3.40 12.31
CA GLY A 201 -9.52 2.95 11.52
C GLY A 201 -9.18 2.54 10.07
N PRO A 202 -10.19 2.13 9.29
CA PRO A 202 -9.98 1.64 7.93
C PRO A 202 -9.39 2.69 6.97
N CYS A 203 -8.52 2.25 6.07
CA CYS A 203 -7.96 3.09 5.02
C CYS A 203 -9.04 3.58 4.05
N ARG A 204 -8.92 4.83 3.58
CA ARG A 204 -9.94 5.50 2.75
C ARG A 204 -9.78 5.22 1.25
N VAL A 205 -8.55 4.99 0.79
CA VAL A 205 -8.22 4.69 -0.62
C VAL A 205 -8.16 3.18 -0.86
N GLY A 206 -7.53 2.42 0.04
CA GLY A 206 -7.46 0.95 0.01
C GLY A 206 -6.53 0.32 -1.03
N VAL A 207 -5.94 1.10 -1.93
CA VAL A 207 -4.76 0.71 -2.72
C VAL A 207 -3.57 1.58 -2.34
N GLU A 208 -2.35 1.12 -2.64
CA GLU A 208 -1.13 1.88 -2.34
C GLU A 208 -1.02 3.19 -3.14
N SER A 209 -0.07 4.04 -2.74
CA SER A 209 0.25 5.27 -3.45
C SER A 209 0.68 5.04 -4.89
N THR A 210 0.33 6.00 -5.74
CA THR A 210 0.89 6.14 -7.08
C THR A 210 2.36 6.49 -6.96
N VAL A 211 3.23 5.81 -7.72
CA VAL A 211 4.66 6.09 -7.74
C VAL A 211 5.03 6.75 -9.06
N LEU A 212 5.45 8.01 -8.98
CA LEU A 212 5.85 8.83 -10.10
C LEU A 212 7.37 8.99 -10.13
N ASP A 213 7.97 8.67 -11.27
CA ASP A 213 9.35 9.01 -11.61
C ASP A 213 9.36 10.18 -12.61
N GLY A 214 9.58 11.37 -12.08
CA GLY A 214 9.79 12.61 -12.83
C GLY A 214 11.27 12.93 -13.08
N LEU A 215 12.22 12.11 -12.61
CA LEU A 215 13.65 12.32 -12.90
C LEU A 215 14.00 11.91 -14.34
N ARG A 216 13.15 11.10 -14.95
CA ARG A 216 13.23 10.72 -16.36
C ARG A 216 12.39 11.60 -17.27
N SER A 217 12.71 11.58 -18.55
CA SER A 217 11.96 12.27 -19.61
C SER A 217 11.61 11.30 -20.74
N PRO A 218 10.32 11.10 -21.07
CA PRO A 218 9.15 11.64 -20.36
C PRO A 218 9.02 11.04 -18.94
N ALA A 219 8.34 11.77 -18.06
CA ALA A 219 8.00 11.29 -16.72
C ALA A 219 7.12 10.03 -16.80
N ALA A 220 7.16 9.18 -15.77
CA ALA A 220 6.40 7.94 -15.79
C ALA A 220 5.79 7.54 -14.45
N ILE A 221 4.58 7.01 -14.49
CA ILE A 221 3.98 6.24 -13.40
C ILE A 221 4.60 4.85 -13.40
N LEU A 222 5.43 4.56 -12.40
CA LEU A 222 6.03 3.24 -12.18
C LEU A 222 5.06 2.27 -11.52
N ARG A 223 4.13 2.81 -10.72
CA ARG A 223 3.06 2.05 -10.07
C ARG A 223 1.78 2.87 -10.01
N PRO A 224 0.70 2.46 -10.69
CA PRO A 224 -0.62 3.06 -10.52
C PRO A 224 -1.14 2.86 -9.08
N GLY A 225 -1.80 3.87 -8.53
CA GLY A 225 -2.26 3.89 -7.14
C GLY A 225 -3.31 4.98 -6.89
N GLY A 226 -3.34 5.52 -5.68
CA GLY A 226 -4.40 6.45 -5.25
C GLY A 226 -4.43 7.84 -5.91
N VAL A 227 -3.43 8.22 -6.71
CA VAL A 227 -3.55 9.37 -7.63
C VAL A 227 -3.65 8.84 -9.06
N THR A 228 -4.73 9.20 -9.75
CA THR A 228 -5.03 8.65 -11.08
C THR A 228 -4.07 9.16 -12.15
N TYR A 229 -3.99 8.44 -13.26
CA TYR A 229 -3.19 8.88 -14.41
C TYR A 229 -3.70 10.23 -14.93
N GLU A 230 -5.02 10.36 -15.01
CA GLU A 230 -5.73 11.54 -15.49
C GLU A 230 -5.40 12.77 -14.64
N ALA A 231 -5.32 12.61 -13.31
CA ALA A 231 -4.96 13.69 -12.40
C ALA A 231 -3.51 14.20 -12.59
N LEU A 232 -2.59 13.34 -13.05
CA LEU A 232 -1.19 13.68 -13.28
C LEU A 232 -0.90 14.13 -14.71
N ALA A 233 -1.62 13.59 -15.70
CA ALA A 233 -1.39 13.84 -17.12
C ALA A 233 -1.58 15.32 -17.48
N ASP A 234 -2.51 16.01 -16.82
CA ASP A 234 -2.73 17.46 -16.99
C ASP A 234 -1.50 18.30 -16.61
N LEU A 235 -0.71 17.83 -15.65
CA LEU A 235 0.49 18.51 -15.15
C LEU A 235 1.78 18.05 -15.84
N LEU A 236 1.75 16.89 -16.48
CA LEU A 236 2.91 16.23 -17.08
C LEU A 236 2.63 15.80 -18.52
N PRO A 237 2.85 16.69 -19.50
CA PRO A 237 2.72 16.36 -20.90
C PRO A 237 3.60 15.16 -21.28
N GLY A 238 3.00 14.16 -21.94
CA GLY A 238 3.70 12.95 -22.35
C GLY A 238 3.94 11.92 -21.23
N LEU A 239 3.26 12.04 -20.09
CA LEU A 239 3.30 11.07 -19.00
C LEU A 239 3.08 9.64 -19.51
N GLN A 240 3.98 8.74 -19.13
CA GLN A 240 3.91 7.32 -19.49
C GLN A 240 3.50 6.45 -18.29
N VAL A 241 2.99 5.25 -18.57
CA VAL A 241 2.67 4.24 -17.57
C VAL A 241 3.48 2.97 -17.83
N TYR A 242 4.21 2.52 -16.80
CA TYR A 242 4.99 1.30 -16.85
C TYR A 242 4.13 0.06 -17.12
N ARG A 243 4.59 -0.84 -18.00
CA ARG A 243 3.88 -2.03 -18.52
C ARG A 243 2.61 -1.74 -19.33
N LYS A 244 2.33 -0.48 -19.65
CA LYS A 244 1.30 -0.08 -20.60
C LYS A 244 1.90 0.60 -21.82
N ASP A 245 2.72 1.62 -21.60
CA ASP A 245 3.32 2.42 -22.67
C ASP A 245 4.78 2.04 -22.93
N PHE A 246 5.47 1.47 -21.94
CA PHE A 246 6.85 1.00 -22.07
C PHE A 246 7.16 -0.14 -21.10
N VAL A 247 8.24 -0.87 -21.39
CA VAL A 247 8.87 -1.86 -20.50
C VAL A 247 10.37 -1.60 -20.50
N ASP A 248 11.01 -1.75 -19.34
CA ASP A 248 12.43 -1.52 -19.15
C ASP A 248 13.03 -2.68 -18.36
N LYS A 249 13.90 -3.47 -19.00
CA LYS A 249 14.51 -4.66 -18.38
C LYS A 249 15.46 -4.29 -17.23
N ALA A 250 16.19 -3.18 -17.35
CA ALA A 250 17.10 -2.76 -16.30
C ALA A 250 16.32 -2.38 -15.03
N LEU A 251 15.16 -1.74 -15.20
CA LEU A 251 14.25 -1.42 -14.10
C LEU A 251 13.59 -2.65 -13.47
N GLU A 252 13.40 -3.75 -14.21
CA GLU A 252 12.91 -5.02 -13.66
C GLU A 252 13.99 -5.78 -12.87
N GLU A 253 15.23 -5.75 -13.34
CA GLU A 253 16.37 -6.37 -12.66
C GLU A 253 16.72 -5.63 -11.36
N ALA A 254 16.69 -4.29 -11.40
CA ALA A 254 17.06 -3.40 -10.31
C ALA A 254 15.95 -2.35 -10.03
N PRO A 255 14.85 -2.74 -9.36
CA PRO A 255 13.70 -1.86 -9.15
C PRO A 255 14.04 -0.67 -8.24
N THR A 256 13.56 0.51 -8.61
CA THR A 256 13.70 1.77 -7.83
C THR A 256 12.57 1.99 -6.83
N THR A 257 11.49 1.21 -6.92
CA THR A 257 10.31 1.31 -6.06
C THR A 257 9.70 -0.07 -5.77
N PRO A 258 9.02 -0.23 -4.61
CA PRO A 258 8.31 -1.46 -4.32
C PRO A 258 7.15 -1.77 -5.27
N GLY A 259 6.98 -3.07 -5.53
CA GLY A 259 5.84 -3.63 -6.26
C GLY A 259 6.09 -3.94 -7.75
N MET A 260 7.35 -3.93 -8.21
CA MET A 260 7.69 -4.18 -9.63
C MET A 260 8.10 -5.62 -9.95
N LYS A 261 8.87 -6.27 -9.06
CA LYS A 261 9.59 -7.53 -9.33
C LYS A 261 8.84 -8.81 -8.96
N TYR A 262 8.12 -8.83 -7.83
CA TYR A 262 7.52 -10.07 -7.31
C TYR A 262 6.01 -10.17 -7.57
N ARG A 263 5.50 -11.40 -7.56
CA ARG A 263 4.08 -11.64 -7.32
C ARG A 263 3.74 -11.08 -5.94
N HIS A 264 2.72 -10.24 -5.92
CA HIS A 264 2.27 -9.52 -4.75
C HIS A 264 0.76 -9.60 -4.70
N TYR A 265 0.20 -9.51 -3.51
CA TYR A 265 -1.24 -9.43 -3.27
C TYR A 265 -2.01 -10.74 -3.45
N SER A 266 -1.31 -11.87 -3.47
CA SER A 266 -1.98 -13.16 -3.60
C SER A 266 -2.53 -13.56 -2.23
N PRO A 267 -3.85 -13.77 -2.11
CA PRO A 267 -4.41 -14.56 -1.02
C PRO A 267 -3.87 -15.99 -1.02
N ASP A 268 -4.16 -16.75 0.04
CA ASP A 268 -3.78 -18.16 0.15
C ASP A 268 -4.58 -18.99 -0.87
N ALA A 269 -5.85 -18.63 -1.12
CA ALA A 269 -6.65 -19.21 -2.20
C ALA A 269 -6.21 -18.73 -3.60
N PRO A 270 -6.24 -19.60 -4.64
CA PRO A 270 -5.96 -19.19 -6.01
C PRO A 270 -6.97 -18.15 -6.51
N VAL A 271 -6.46 -17.09 -7.16
CA VAL A 271 -7.27 -16.02 -7.74
C VAL A 271 -7.40 -16.17 -9.25
N VAL A 272 -8.62 -16.25 -9.74
CA VAL A 272 -8.97 -16.18 -11.16
C VAL A 272 -9.58 -14.82 -11.46
N LEU A 273 -8.88 -14.01 -12.24
CA LEU A 273 -9.38 -12.73 -12.71
C LEU A 273 -10.22 -12.95 -13.98
N ILE A 274 -11.48 -12.55 -13.94
CA ILE A 274 -12.34 -12.45 -15.13
C ILE A 274 -12.26 -11.01 -15.60
N ASP A 275 -11.61 -10.77 -16.74
CA ASP A 275 -11.30 -9.41 -17.21
C ASP A 275 -12.58 -8.61 -17.54
N ALA A 276 -12.46 -7.29 -17.53
CA ALA A 276 -13.59 -6.37 -17.66
C ALA A 276 -14.27 -6.42 -19.04
N ASN A 277 -13.61 -6.98 -20.04
CA ASN A 277 -14.16 -7.19 -21.37
C ASN A 277 -15.12 -8.40 -21.44
N VAL A 278 -15.15 -9.26 -20.42
CA VAL A 278 -16.08 -10.39 -20.35
C VAL A 278 -17.48 -9.89 -19.97
N HIS A 279 -18.43 -10.03 -20.90
CA HIS A 279 -19.79 -9.50 -20.74
C HIS A 279 -20.60 -10.15 -19.61
N ASP A 280 -20.49 -11.48 -19.43
CA ASP A 280 -21.25 -12.23 -18.42
C ASP A 280 -20.30 -12.89 -17.42
N PHE A 281 -20.07 -12.19 -16.31
CA PHE A 281 -19.28 -12.71 -15.19
C PHE A 281 -19.88 -14.00 -14.63
N GLU A 282 -21.21 -14.08 -14.48
CA GLU A 282 -21.90 -15.21 -13.84
C GLU A 282 -21.75 -16.49 -14.65
N GLN A 283 -21.87 -16.38 -15.97
CA GLN A 283 -21.61 -17.50 -16.86
C GLN A 283 -20.12 -17.89 -16.81
N ARG A 284 -19.22 -16.91 -16.92
CA ARG A 284 -17.79 -17.19 -17.07
C ARG A 284 -17.16 -17.86 -15.85
N TRP A 285 -17.50 -17.42 -14.63
CA TRP A 285 -16.91 -18.05 -13.44
C TRP A 285 -17.37 -19.50 -13.28
N LYS A 286 -18.62 -19.82 -13.66
CA LYS A 286 -19.15 -21.19 -13.66
C LYS A 286 -18.45 -22.09 -14.67
N GLU A 287 -18.18 -21.57 -15.87
CA GLU A 287 -17.40 -22.30 -16.88
C GLU A 287 -16.00 -22.63 -16.37
N GLU A 288 -15.31 -21.64 -15.80
CA GLU A 288 -13.97 -21.81 -15.25
C GLU A 288 -13.95 -22.75 -14.05
N TYR A 289 -14.94 -22.66 -13.16
CA TYR A 289 -15.14 -23.60 -12.07
C TYR A 289 -15.29 -25.04 -12.59
N ASN A 290 -16.18 -25.25 -13.56
CA ASN A 290 -16.43 -26.57 -14.15
C ASN A 290 -15.23 -27.13 -14.94
N ALA A 291 -14.38 -26.26 -15.49
CA ALA A 291 -13.21 -26.68 -16.25
C ALA A 291 -12.01 -27.04 -15.36
N HIS A 292 -11.82 -26.31 -14.26
CA HIS A 292 -10.55 -26.32 -13.52
C HIS A 292 -10.65 -26.49 -12.00
N PHE A 293 -11.83 -26.33 -11.41
CA PHE A 293 -12.02 -26.29 -9.97
C PHE A 293 -13.20 -27.15 -9.50
N LYS A 294 -13.57 -28.22 -10.22
CA LYS A 294 -14.70 -29.10 -9.87
C LYS A 294 -14.61 -29.74 -8.49
N ASP A 295 -13.39 -29.92 -7.97
CA ASP A 295 -13.16 -30.48 -6.64
C ASP A 295 -13.28 -29.43 -5.53
N ALA A 296 -13.38 -28.14 -5.87
CA ALA A 296 -13.61 -27.07 -4.91
C ALA A 296 -15.05 -27.14 -4.37
N THR A 297 -15.16 -27.13 -3.06
CA THR A 297 -16.41 -27.21 -2.30
C THR A 297 -16.90 -25.83 -1.87
N LYS A 298 -15.98 -24.86 -1.80
CA LYS A 298 -16.27 -23.48 -1.39
C LYS A 298 -15.62 -22.48 -2.34
N VAL A 299 -16.42 -21.63 -2.98
CA VAL A 299 -15.99 -20.65 -3.99
C VAL A 299 -16.21 -19.24 -3.47
N GLY A 300 -15.19 -18.40 -3.56
CA GLY A 300 -15.27 -16.96 -3.30
C GLY A 300 -15.54 -16.18 -4.58
N LEU A 301 -16.51 -15.27 -4.56
CA LEU A 301 -16.79 -14.33 -5.64
C LEU A 301 -16.56 -12.91 -5.12
N LEU A 302 -15.64 -12.18 -5.74
CA LEU A 302 -15.35 -10.80 -5.42
C LEU A 302 -15.78 -9.90 -6.59
N THR A 303 -16.87 -9.15 -6.40
CA THR A 303 -17.57 -8.45 -7.50
C THR A 303 -17.84 -6.99 -7.18
N SER A 304 -18.13 -6.18 -8.21
CA SER A 304 -18.57 -4.78 -8.04
C SER A 304 -20.04 -4.63 -7.62
N ARG A 305 -20.83 -5.71 -7.73
CA ARG A 305 -22.25 -5.73 -7.37
C ARG A 305 -22.62 -7.02 -6.65
N THR A 306 -23.38 -6.89 -5.57
CA THR A 306 -24.10 -8.02 -4.97
C THR A 306 -25.43 -8.20 -5.67
N ASN A 307 -25.44 -8.81 -6.85
CA ASN A 307 -26.66 -9.53 -7.22
C ASN A 307 -26.71 -10.75 -6.32
N LYS A 308 -27.63 -10.76 -5.34
CA LYS A 308 -28.01 -11.97 -4.63
C LYS A 308 -28.77 -12.86 -5.62
N SER A 309 -28.05 -13.57 -6.48
CA SER A 309 -28.58 -14.82 -6.98
C SER A 309 -28.31 -15.84 -5.87
N ASP A 310 -29.37 -16.29 -5.20
CA ASP A 310 -29.35 -17.52 -4.40
C ASP A 310 -29.13 -18.69 -5.35
N ASP A 311 -27.94 -18.77 -5.93
CA ASP A 311 -27.54 -19.90 -6.75
C ASP A 311 -26.89 -20.93 -5.82
N GLN A 312 -27.70 -21.46 -4.90
CA GLN A 312 -27.36 -22.66 -4.16
C GLN A 312 -27.47 -23.85 -5.11
N SER A 313 -26.46 -23.99 -5.99
CA SER A 313 -26.19 -25.27 -6.60
C SER A 313 -25.86 -26.26 -5.47
N SER A 314 -26.56 -27.40 -5.45
CA SER A 314 -26.62 -28.34 -4.32
C SER A 314 -25.29 -28.98 -3.88
N SER A 315 -24.17 -28.66 -4.52
CA SER A 315 -22.85 -29.22 -4.24
C SER A 315 -21.74 -28.21 -3.91
N VAL A 316 -21.97 -26.90 -4.02
CA VAL A 316 -20.91 -25.87 -3.85
C VAL A 316 -21.40 -24.69 -3.00
N THR A 317 -20.65 -24.34 -1.97
CA THR A 317 -20.91 -23.14 -1.17
C THR A 317 -20.29 -21.92 -1.84
N VAL A 318 -21.09 -20.89 -2.11
CA VAL A 318 -20.62 -19.64 -2.75
C VAL A 318 -20.62 -18.49 -1.75
N GLU A 319 -19.45 -17.94 -1.47
CA GLU A 319 -19.24 -16.74 -0.66
C GLU A 319 -19.09 -15.52 -1.56
N ARG A 320 -20.03 -14.58 -1.51
CA ARG A 320 -19.96 -13.36 -2.32
C ARG A 320 -19.60 -12.15 -1.48
N ILE A 321 -18.60 -11.38 -1.91
CA ILE A 321 -18.19 -10.12 -1.32
C ILE A 321 -18.24 -9.02 -2.38
N SER A 322 -18.85 -7.89 -2.02
CA SER A 322 -18.82 -6.68 -2.85
C SER A 322 -17.53 -5.90 -2.60
N MET A 323 -16.82 -5.54 -3.65
CA MET A 323 -15.81 -4.48 -3.60
C MET A 323 -16.44 -3.09 -3.58
N GLY A 324 -17.71 -2.97 -3.95
CA GLY A 324 -18.41 -1.70 -4.13
C GLY A 324 -18.62 -1.34 -5.61
N THR A 325 -19.35 -0.27 -5.86
CA THR A 325 -19.97 0.03 -7.15
C THR A 325 -19.26 1.12 -7.95
N SER A 326 -18.58 2.06 -7.28
CA SER A 326 -17.73 3.06 -7.92
C SER A 326 -16.27 2.60 -7.98
N ALA A 327 -15.45 3.20 -8.85
CA ALA A 327 -14.02 2.86 -8.96
C ALA A 327 -13.28 3.08 -7.62
N GLU A 328 -13.60 4.16 -6.91
CA GLU A 328 -13.08 4.43 -5.57
C GLU A 328 -13.50 3.38 -4.54
N GLU A 329 -14.78 2.97 -4.55
CA GLU A 329 -15.26 1.92 -3.66
C GLU A 329 -14.55 0.61 -3.95
N VAL A 330 -14.45 0.23 -5.24
CA VAL A 330 -13.75 -0.99 -5.65
C VAL A 330 -12.30 -1.00 -5.16
N ALA A 331 -11.57 0.11 -5.34
CA ALA A 331 -10.20 0.24 -4.83
C ALA A 331 -10.13 0.07 -3.30
N ARG A 332 -11.10 0.62 -2.57
CA ARG A 332 -11.21 0.52 -1.11
C ARG A 332 -11.52 -0.91 -0.65
N GLY A 333 -12.45 -1.57 -1.34
CA GLY A 333 -12.96 -2.90 -1.01
C GLY A 333 -12.05 -4.04 -1.47
N LEU A 334 -11.11 -3.81 -2.39
CA LEU A 334 -10.28 -4.84 -3.01
C LEU A 334 -9.54 -5.72 -2.01
N PHE A 335 -8.61 -5.15 -1.22
CA PHE A 335 -7.79 -5.97 -0.32
C PHE A 335 -8.57 -6.51 0.88
N GLY A 336 -9.56 -5.75 1.38
CA GLY A 336 -10.47 -6.22 2.41
C GLY A 336 -11.24 -7.45 1.95
N GLY A 337 -11.82 -7.41 0.75
CA GLY A 337 -12.57 -8.54 0.20
C GLY A 337 -11.71 -9.76 -0.10
N LEU A 338 -10.48 -9.59 -0.59
CA LEU A 338 -9.54 -10.71 -0.75
C LEU A 338 -9.21 -11.37 0.60
N ARG A 339 -8.95 -10.57 1.64
CA ARG A 339 -8.66 -11.08 2.99
C ARG A 339 -9.86 -11.74 3.64
N ASP A 340 -11.05 -11.15 3.51
CA ASP A 340 -12.27 -11.72 4.04
C ASP A 340 -12.58 -13.09 3.44
N LEU A 341 -12.33 -13.27 2.13
CA LEU A 341 -12.49 -14.56 1.46
C LEU A 341 -11.47 -15.59 1.96
N ASP A 342 -10.21 -15.19 2.18
CA ASP A 342 -9.19 -16.05 2.81
C ASP A 342 -9.61 -16.49 4.22
N THR A 343 -10.11 -15.57 5.05
CA THR A 343 -10.60 -15.90 6.40
C THR A 343 -11.79 -16.86 6.36
N ARG A 344 -12.57 -16.83 5.27
CA ARG A 344 -13.68 -17.78 5.04
C ARG A 344 -13.22 -19.13 4.49
N ASN A 345 -11.91 -19.33 4.27
CA ASN A 345 -11.29 -20.56 3.75
C ASN A 345 -11.96 -21.04 2.45
N VAL A 346 -12.11 -20.15 1.47
CA VAL A 346 -12.57 -20.54 0.14
C VAL A 346 -11.46 -21.28 -0.61
N ASP A 347 -11.82 -22.24 -1.46
CA ASP A 347 -10.87 -23.06 -2.23
C ASP A 347 -10.35 -22.33 -3.47
N VAL A 348 -11.11 -21.35 -3.99
CA VAL A 348 -10.78 -20.52 -5.15
C VAL A 348 -11.56 -19.20 -5.10
N ILE A 349 -10.93 -18.12 -5.57
CA ILE A 349 -11.55 -16.80 -5.68
C ILE A 349 -11.69 -16.43 -7.16
N PHE A 350 -12.91 -16.15 -7.62
CA PHE A 350 -13.16 -15.49 -8.89
C PHE A 350 -13.40 -14.00 -8.66
N VAL A 351 -12.60 -13.16 -9.32
CA VAL A 351 -12.68 -11.70 -9.17
C VAL A 351 -13.14 -11.06 -10.46
N GLN A 352 -14.13 -10.18 -10.37
CA GLN A 352 -14.61 -9.38 -11.48
C GLN A 352 -13.63 -8.23 -11.77
N GLY A 353 -13.11 -8.17 -12.99
CA GLY A 353 -12.30 -7.06 -13.48
C GLY A 353 -13.11 -5.77 -13.64
N VAL A 354 -12.40 -4.65 -13.66
CA VAL A 354 -12.98 -3.30 -13.87
C VAL A 354 -12.26 -2.59 -15.00
N THR A 355 -12.88 -1.55 -15.56
CA THR A 355 -12.28 -0.73 -16.61
C THR A 355 -11.03 -0.02 -16.10
N GLU A 356 -9.99 0.11 -16.93
CA GLU A 356 -8.72 0.75 -16.57
C GLU A 356 -8.72 2.28 -16.71
N THR A 357 -9.75 2.89 -16.13
CA THR A 357 -9.94 4.34 -16.06
C THR A 357 -9.89 4.77 -14.61
N GLN A 358 -9.31 5.94 -14.31
CA GLN A 358 -9.20 6.45 -12.94
C GLN A 358 -8.56 5.41 -11.98
N GLU A 359 -9.17 5.13 -10.81
CA GLU A 359 -8.69 4.13 -9.84
C GLU A 359 -8.66 2.70 -10.40
N GLY A 360 -9.45 2.42 -11.43
CA GLY A 360 -9.53 1.09 -12.06
C GLY A 360 -8.19 0.62 -12.62
N MET A 361 -7.31 1.54 -13.03
CA MET A 361 -5.94 1.20 -13.43
C MET A 361 -5.13 0.65 -12.25
N ALA A 362 -5.28 1.23 -11.06
CA ALA A 362 -4.64 0.72 -9.85
C ALA A 362 -5.20 -0.65 -9.46
N VAL A 363 -6.52 -0.79 -9.47
CA VAL A 363 -7.23 -2.05 -9.16
C VAL A 363 -6.76 -3.18 -10.08
N MET A 364 -6.83 -2.98 -11.40
CA MET A 364 -6.42 -4.01 -12.37
C MET A 364 -4.93 -4.32 -12.28
N ASN A 365 -4.07 -3.34 -11.96
CA ASN A 365 -2.66 -3.61 -11.69
C ASN A 365 -2.46 -4.57 -10.51
N ARG A 366 -3.27 -4.45 -9.43
CA ARG A 366 -3.21 -5.36 -8.28
C ARG A 366 -3.80 -6.72 -8.59
N LEU A 367 -4.97 -6.76 -9.25
CA LEU A 367 -5.65 -8.00 -9.61
C LEU A 367 -4.79 -8.87 -10.52
N ARG A 368 -4.13 -8.30 -11.54
CA ARG A 368 -3.24 -9.07 -12.42
C ARG A 368 -2.00 -9.63 -11.71
N LYS A 369 -1.55 -8.99 -10.63
CA LYS A 369 -0.43 -9.47 -9.81
C LYS A 369 -0.85 -10.56 -8.83
N ALA A 370 -2.09 -10.48 -8.33
CA ALA A 370 -2.70 -11.48 -7.45
C ALA A 370 -3.15 -12.73 -8.22
N ALA A 371 -3.61 -12.57 -9.46
CA ALA A 371 -4.19 -13.63 -10.27
C ALA A 371 -3.17 -14.75 -10.59
N SER A 372 -3.59 -15.98 -10.34
CA SER A 372 -2.92 -17.18 -10.87
C SER A 372 -3.34 -17.45 -12.32
N LYS A 373 -4.55 -17.03 -12.70
CA LYS A 373 -5.11 -17.12 -14.05
C LYS A 373 -5.91 -15.87 -14.41
N VAL A 374 -5.79 -15.41 -15.65
CA VAL A 374 -6.59 -14.31 -16.22
C VAL A 374 -7.44 -14.87 -17.36
N CYS A 375 -8.74 -14.60 -17.31
CA CYS A 375 -9.73 -14.99 -18.30
C CYS A 375 -10.17 -13.74 -19.06
N THR A 376 -9.79 -13.66 -20.32
CA THR A 376 -10.09 -12.55 -21.24
C THR A 376 -11.20 -12.88 -22.21
#